data_AF-A0A2H3GZ27-F1
#
_entry.id   AF-A0A2H3GZ27-F1
#
_cell.length_a   1.000
_cell.length_b   1.000
_cell.length_c   1.000
_cell.angle_alpha   90.00
_cell.angle_beta   90.00
_cell.angle_gamma   90.00
#
_symmetry.space_group_name_H-M   'P 1'
#
loop_
_entity.id
_entity.type
_entity.pdbx_description
1 polymer ?
#
loop_
_entity_poly.entity_id
_entity_poly.type
_entity_poly.pdbx_seq_one_letter_code
_entity_poly.pdbx_strand_id
1 'polypeptide(L)'
;MLAQRVGVNALRSGAAKPFFAQNISKSALAAGISTSSPTRATGSVKVSQEDGHQILVNQRLNRPVSPHLAIYKLEQTWFGSSAWNRITGCTLSATLYGFSIAYLAAPVVGLHLESLSIASFVAGLPLAVKGGLKFTLGFPFVYHAISGVKHLLYDAGKGFAKSTIIQADKYVWAASVLGAIGLVAFL
;
A
#
# COMPACT_ATOMS: atom_id res chain seq x y z
N MET A 1 33.91 -2.32 5.51
CA MET A 1 33.24 -3.46 4.85
C MET A 1 33.77 -3.58 3.42
N LEU A 2 34.79 -4.43 3.20
CA LEU A 2 35.61 -4.48 1.97
C LEU A 2 35.73 -5.92 1.43
N ALA A 3 34.63 -6.69 1.43
CA ALA A 3 34.64 -8.10 1.07
C ALA A 3 34.25 -8.42 -0.40
N GLN A 4 33.77 -7.45 -1.18
CA GLN A 4 33.14 -7.74 -2.48
C GLN A 4 34.07 -7.76 -3.70
N ARG A 5 35.37 -7.49 -3.58
CA ARG A 5 36.26 -7.34 -4.75
C ARG A 5 37.25 -8.49 -5.00
N VAL A 6 37.27 -9.51 -4.15
CA VAL A 6 38.25 -10.62 -4.26
C VAL A 6 37.78 -11.76 -5.18
N GLY A 7 36.48 -11.87 -5.47
CA GLY A 7 35.90 -13.05 -6.13
C GLY A 7 36.11 -13.20 -7.64
N VAL A 8 36.49 -12.14 -8.38
CA VAL A 8 36.45 -12.19 -9.86
C VAL A 8 37.76 -12.69 -10.49
N ASN A 9 38.88 -12.68 -9.74
CA ASN A 9 40.18 -13.12 -10.26
C ASN A 9 40.46 -14.62 -10.07
N ALA A 10 39.68 -15.33 -9.26
CA ALA A 10 39.90 -16.75 -8.94
C ALA A 10 39.35 -17.74 -10.00
N LEU A 11 38.54 -17.28 -10.95
CA LEU A 11 37.94 -18.14 -11.98
C LEU A 11 38.82 -18.39 -13.22
N ARG A 12 40.06 -17.88 -13.24
CA ARG A 12 40.94 -17.99 -14.42
C ARG A 12 41.99 -19.09 -14.36
N SER A 13 42.14 -19.79 -13.23
CA SER A 13 43.08 -20.91 -13.08
C SER A 13 42.33 -22.24 -12.95
N GLY A 14 41.77 -22.73 -14.05
CA GLY A 14 41.04 -23.99 -14.03
C GLY A 14 40.42 -24.43 -15.36
N ALA A 15 41.01 -24.08 -16.50
CA ALA A 15 40.58 -24.62 -17.79
C ALA A 15 41.48 -25.81 -18.16
N ALA A 16 40.99 -27.02 -17.89
CA ALA A 16 41.55 -28.24 -18.45
C ALA A 16 41.56 -28.15 -19.99
N LYS A 17 42.69 -28.52 -20.62
CA LYS A 17 42.84 -28.48 -22.08
C LYS A 17 42.01 -29.61 -22.70
N PRO A 18 41.06 -29.34 -23.61
CA PRO A 18 40.50 -30.41 -24.44
C PRO A 18 41.54 -30.80 -25.52
N PHE A 19 41.71 -32.10 -25.73
CA PHE A 19 42.75 -32.71 -26.56
C PHE A 19 42.47 -32.61 -28.08
N PHE A 20 41.65 -31.65 -28.53
CA PHE A 20 41.20 -31.55 -29.92
C PHE A 20 40.97 -30.09 -30.33
N ALA A 21 42.06 -29.35 -30.57
CA ALA A 21 42.01 -28.01 -31.17
C ALA A 21 43.35 -27.66 -31.85
N GLN A 22 43.79 -28.50 -32.79
CA GLN A 22 44.91 -28.18 -33.68
C GLN A 22 44.37 -27.73 -35.04
N ASN A 23 44.00 -26.44 -35.15
CA ASN A 23 44.09 -25.61 -36.36
C ASN A 23 43.28 -24.32 -36.20
N ILE A 24 43.65 -23.49 -35.24
CA ILE A 24 43.21 -22.09 -35.24
C ILE A 24 44.42 -21.26 -35.67
N SER A 25 44.31 -20.64 -36.83
CA SER A 25 45.30 -19.75 -37.43
C SER A 25 45.75 -18.68 -36.43
N LYS A 26 47.05 -18.61 -36.17
CA LYS A 26 47.69 -17.66 -35.24
C LYS A 26 47.38 -16.18 -35.54
N SER A 27 46.88 -15.88 -36.75
CA SER A 27 46.42 -14.57 -37.17
C SER A 27 45.08 -14.13 -36.55
N ALA A 28 44.23 -15.06 -36.10
CA ALA A 28 42.94 -14.72 -35.47
C ALA A 28 43.08 -14.35 -33.98
N LEU A 29 44.22 -14.65 -33.36
CA LEU A 29 44.54 -14.28 -31.97
C LEU A 29 45.19 -12.89 -31.84
N ALA A 30 45.51 -12.25 -32.97
CA ALA A 30 46.18 -10.94 -33.04
C ALA A 30 45.22 -9.79 -33.37
N ALA A 31 43.91 -10.03 -33.39
CA ALA A 31 42.92 -8.96 -33.28
C ALA A 31 42.98 -8.43 -31.85
N GLY A 32 43.94 -7.54 -31.60
CA GLY A 32 44.16 -6.88 -30.33
C GLY A 32 42.87 -6.26 -29.85
N ILE A 33 42.24 -6.90 -28.86
CA ILE A 33 41.25 -6.26 -28.02
C ILE A 33 42.02 -5.11 -27.36
N SER A 34 41.86 -3.90 -27.90
CA SER A 34 42.33 -2.67 -27.27
C SER A 34 41.62 -2.54 -25.93
N THR A 35 42.18 -3.17 -24.91
CA THR A 35 41.82 -2.97 -23.51
C THR A 35 42.46 -1.67 -23.02
N SER A 36 42.26 -0.56 -23.74
CA SER A 36 42.49 0.76 -23.18
C SER A 36 41.29 1.09 -22.30
N SER A 37 41.16 0.38 -21.18
CA SER A 37 40.32 0.84 -20.08
C SER A 37 40.92 2.15 -19.62
N PRO A 38 40.24 3.31 -19.78
CA PRO A 38 40.78 4.56 -19.29
C PRO A 38 40.97 4.41 -17.77
N THR A 39 42.21 4.46 -17.32
CA THR A 39 42.56 4.60 -15.92
C THR A 39 42.13 5.99 -15.48
N ARG A 40 40.82 6.15 -15.21
CA ARG A 40 40.29 7.37 -14.63
C ARG A 40 40.91 7.51 -13.25
N ALA A 41 41.86 8.42 -13.11
CA ALA A 41 42.40 8.80 -11.81
C ALA A 41 41.24 9.37 -10.98
N THR A 42 40.66 8.55 -10.11
CA THR A 42 39.65 8.98 -9.16
C THR A 42 40.38 9.69 -8.02
N GLY A 43 40.51 11.01 -8.12
CA GLY A 43 41.02 11.82 -7.01
C GLY A 43 40.02 11.81 -5.85
N SER A 44 40.48 11.51 -4.63
CA SER A 44 39.68 11.72 -3.43
C SER A 44 39.76 13.20 -3.04
N VAL A 45 38.63 13.90 -3.09
CA VAL A 45 38.52 15.25 -2.53
C VAL A 45 38.24 15.11 -1.03
N LYS A 46 38.93 15.88 -0.18
CA LYS A 46 38.54 16.01 1.23
C LYS A 46 37.24 16.81 1.29
N VAL A 47 36.18 16.19 1.80
CA VAL A 47 34.85 16.79 1.92
C VAL A 47 34.59 17.02 3.40
N SER A 48 34.10 18.21 3.79
CA SER A 48 33.68 18.46 5.16
C SER A 48 32.43 17.63 5.51
N GLN A 49 32.12 17.45 6.80
CA GLN A 49 30.91 16.70 7.19
C GLN A 49 29.63 17.34 6.62
N GLU A 50 29.58 18.68 6.62
CA GLU A 50 28.43 19.43 6.10
C GLU A 50 28.30 19.26 4.58
N ASP A 51 29.38 19.43 3.83
CA ASP A 51 29.37 19.23 2.37
C ASP A 51 28.96 17.80 2.01
N GLY A 52 29.44 16.81 2.78
CA GLY A 52 29.06 15.41 2.63
C GLY A 52 27.55 15.20 2.86
N HIS A 53 26.98 15.85 3.88
CA HIS A 53 25.55 15.82 4.13
C HIS A 53 24.75 16.40 2.96
N GLN A 54 25.13 17.58 2.47
CA GLN A 54 24.48 18.25 1.34
C GLN A 54 24.53 17.41 0.06
N ILE A 55 25.66 16.78 -0.23
CA ILE A 55 25.80 15.85 -1.36
C ILE A 55 24.80 14.69 -1.23
N LEU A 56 24.68 14.09 -0.04
CA LEU A 56 23.74 12.99 0.19
C LEU A 56 22.28 13.44 0.08
N VAL A 57 21.93 14.63 0.55
CA VAL A 57 20.59 15.22 0.39
C VAL A 57 20.28 15.41 -1.10
N ASN A 58 21.16 16.07 -1.84
CA ASN A 58 21.02 16.28 -3.29
C ASN A 58 20.92 14.96 -4.06
N GLN A 59 21.66 13.93 -3.65
CA GLN A 59 21.53 12.60 -4.23
C GLN A 59 20.19 11.94 -3.93
N ARG A 60 19.62 12.11 -2.72
CA ARG A 60 18.32 11.53 -2.35
C ARG A 60 17.17 12.11 -3.14
N LEU A 61 17.23 13.40 -3.50
CA LEU A 61 16.22 14.05 -4.35
C LEU A 61 16.13 13.42 -5.75
N ASN A 62 17.24 12.90 -6.27
CA ASN A 62 17.31 12.26 -7.58
C ASN A 62 17.00 10.75 -7.57
N ARG A 63 16.78 10.16 -6.39
CA ARG A 63 16.45 8.73 -6.29
C ARG A 63 14.95 8.53 -6.47
N PRO A 64 14.51 7.75 -7.46
CA PRO A 64 13.09 7.47 -7.62
C PRO A 64 12.58 6.63 -6.44
N VAL A 65 11.33 6.87 -6.06
CA VAL A 65 10.61 6.01 -5.10
C VAL A 65 10.15 4.77 -5.85
N SER A 66 10.45 3.57 -5.33
CA SER A 66 9.97 2.34 -5.95
C SER A 66 8.44 2.26 -5.88
N PRO A 67 7.76 1.74 -6.91
CA PRO A 67 6.30 1.59 -6.86
C PRO A 67 5.91 0.69 -5.68
N HIS A 68 4.84 1.04 -4.98
CA HIS A 68 4.37 0.32 -3.80
C HIS A 68 2.93 -0.16 -4.00
N LEU A 69 1.93 0.70 -3.77
CA LEU A 69 0.51 0.33 -3.84
C LEU A 69 0.09 -0.11 -5.25
N ALA A 70 0.72 0.46 -6.29
CA ALA A 70 0.40 0.14 -7.68
C ALA A 70 0.82 -1.28 -8.11
N ILE A 71 1.78 -1.90 -7.41
CA ILE A 71 2.30 -3.23 -7.79
C ILE A 71 2.08 -4.30 -6.71
N TYR A 72 1.59 -3.90 -5.53
CA TYR A 72 1.38 -4.84 -4.43
C TYR A 72 0.08 -5.63 -4.61
N LYS A 73 0.09 -6.92 -4.26
CA LYS A 73 -1.08 -7.78 -4.38
C LYS A 73 -2.21 -7.31 -3.45
N LEU A 74 -3.43 -7.19 -3.98
CA LEU A 74 -4.62 -6.78 -3.22
C LEU A 74 -5.09 -7.83 -2.20
N GLU A 75 -4.74 -9.10 -2.42
CA GLU A 75 -5.06 -10.22 -1.52
C GLU A 75 -4.35 -10.16 -0.16
N GLN A 76 -3.40 -9.23 -0.01
CA GLN A 76 -2.65 -9.04 1.22
C GLN A 76 -3.47 -8.28 2.26
N THR A 77 -3.11 -8.42 3.53
CA THR A 77 -3.89 -7.95 4.69
C THR A 77 -4.10 -6.42 4.74
N TRP A 78 -3.28 -5.66 4.01
CA TRP A 78 -3.35 -4.19 4.00
C TRP A 78 -4.66 -3.65 3.43
N PHE A 79 -5.16 -4.23 2.33
CA PHE A 79 -6.35 -3.70 1.67
C PHE A 79 -7.60 -4.20 2.37
N GLY A 80 -7.68 -5.51 2.63
CA GLY A 80 -8.86 -6.20 3.13
C GLY A 80 -9.43 -5.63 4.41
N SER A 81 -8.64 -5.61 5.50
CA SER A 81 -9.10 -5.13 6.80
C SER A 81 -8.54 -3.78 7.22
N SER A 82 -7.27 -3.49 6.93
CA SER A 82 -6.67 -2.24 7.42
C SER A 82 -7.18 -1.00 6.68
N ALA A 83 -7.09 -0.99 5.33
CA ALA A 83 -7.52 0.14 4.52
C ALA A 83 -9.04 0.35 4.63
N TRP A 84 -9.83 -0.72 4.56
CA TRP A 84 -11.29 -0.62 4.71
C TRP A 84 -11.71 -0.12 6.10
N ASN A 85 -11.03 -0.52 7.18
CA ASN A 85 -11.33 0.03 8.51
C ASN A 85 -11.13 1.56 8.57
N ARG A 86 -10.12 2.08 7.85
CA ARG A 86 -9.89 3.52 7.71
C ARG A 86 -10.94 4.18 6.83
N ILE A 87 -11.23 3.60 5.66
CA ILE A 87 -12.22 4.14 4.71
C ILE A 87 -13.59 4.24 5.39
N THR A 88 -14.05 3.18 6.06
CA THR A 88 -15.34 3.19 6.75
C THR A 88 -15.33 4.15 7.94
N GLY A 89 -14.24 4.21 8.71
CA GLY A 89 -14.09 5.16 9.82
C GLY A 89 -14.15 6.62 9.34
N CYS A 90 -13.37 6.97 8.32
CA CYS A 90 -13.40 8.29 7.70
C CYS A 90 -14.77 8.62 7.11
N THR A 91 -15.45 7.64 6.48
CA THR A 91 -16.80 7.82 5.93
C THR A 91 -17.80 8.15 7.03
N LEU A 92 -17.77 7.41 8.14
CA LEU A 92 -18.64 7.64 9.29
C LEU A 92 -18.37 9.01 9.94
N SER A 93 -17.09 9.34 10.17
CA SER A 93 -16.72 10.65 10.73
C SER A 93 -17.10 11.79 9.80
N ALA A 94 -16.82 11.69 8.50
CA ALA A 94 -17.18 12.71 7.52
C ALA A 94 -18.70 12.90 7.44
N THR A 95 -19.46 11.80 7.49
CA THR A 95 -20.94 11.85 7.51
C THR A 95 -21.45 12.53 8.78
N LEU A 96 -20.93 12.16 9.95
CA LEU A 96 -21.30 12.76 11.23
C LEU A 96 -20.99 14.25 11.25
N TYR A 97 -19.73 14.64 11.01
CA TYR A 97 -19.32 16.04 11.04
C TYR A 97 -19.99 16.86 9.95
N GLY A 98 -20.09 16.31 8.74
CA GLY A 98 -20.78 16.96 7.62
C GLY A 98 -22.24 17.22 7.93
N PHE A 99 -22.94 16.23 8.48
CA PHE A 99 -24.33 16.41 8.92
C PHE A 99 -24.45 17.43 10.06
N SER A 100 -23.59 17.35 11.09
CA SER A 100 -23.64 18.28 12.22
C SER A 100 -23.41 19.74 11.80
N ILE A 101 -22.43 19.98 10.92
CA ILE A 101 -22.13 21.31 10.39
C ILE A 101 -23.29 21.79 9.50
N ALA A 102 -23.80 20.93 8.61
CA ALA A 102 -24.92 21.26 7.75
C ALA A 102 -26.17 21.59 8.56
N TYR A 103 -26.47 20.80 9.59
CA TYR A 103 -27.60 21.02 10.49
C TYR A 103 -27.50 22.38 11.18
N LEU A 104 -26.31 22.72 11.72
CA LEU A 104 -26.08 24.02 12.34
C LEU A 104 -26.20 25.20 11.36
N ALA A 105 -25.72 25.03 10.13
CA ALA A 105 -25.77 26.07 9.10
C ALA A 105 -27.13 26.21 8.42
N ALA A 106 -27.98 25.17 8.48
CA ALA A 106 -29.23 25.08 7.71
C ALA A 106 -30.15 26.30 7.87
N PRO A 107 -30.39 26.85 9.09
CA PRO A 107 -31.24 28.03 9.25
C PRO A 107 -30.71 29.28 8.55
N VAL A 108 -29.38 29.44 8.45
CA VAL A 108 -28.74 30.61 7.84
C VAL A 108 -28.96 30.64 6.33
N VAL A 109 -29.05 29.46 5.71
CA VAL A 109 -29.24 29.30 4.25
C VAL A 109 -30.67 28.92 3.87
N GLY A 110 -31.61 28.94 4.82
CA GLY A 110 -33.01 28.59 4.59
C GLY A 110 -33.28 27.10 4.30
N LEU A 111 -32.37 26.21 4.71
CA LEU A 111 -32.56 24.77 4.60
C LEU A 111 -33.23 24.19 5.86
N HIS A 112 -33.97 23.10 5.70
CA HIS A 112 -34.60 22.38 6.80
C HIS A 112 -34.04 20.96 6.94
N LEU A 113 -33.14 20.76 7.92
CA LEU A 113 -32.52 19.47 8.24
C LEU A 113 -33.04 18.87 9.55
N GLU A 114 -34.18 19.36 10.05
CA GLU A 114 -34.85 18.77 11.20
C GLU A 114 -35.34 17.35 10.89
N SER A 115 -35.42 16.52 11.93
CA SER A 115 -35.79 15.11 11.81
C SER A 115 -37.09 14.88 11.02
N LEU A 116 -38.09 15.75 11.16
CA LEU A 116 -39.37 15.64 10.44
C LEU A 116 -39.21 15.92 8.93
N SER A 117 -38.38 16.91 8.56
CA SER A 117 -38.10 17.23 7.17
C SER A 117 -37.32 16.11 6.47
N ILE A 118 -36.35 15.52 7.17
CA ILE A 118 -35.60 14.37 6.66
C ILE A 118 -36.52 13.14 6.54
N ALA A 119 -37.33 12.86 7.56
CA ALA A 119 -38.24 11.72 7.54
C ALA A 119 -39.26 11.81 6.41
N SER A 120 -39.86 12.99 6.18
CA SER A 120 -40.80 13.22 5.09
C SER A 120 -40.13 13.10 3.71
N PHE A 121 -38.94 13.68 3.55
CA PHE A 121 -38.14 13.50 2.32
C PHE A 121 -37.87 12.03 2.03
N VAL A 122 -37.34 11.31 3.02
CA VAL A 122 -37.02 9.88 2.88
C VAL A 122 -38.28 9.07 2.63
N ALA A 123 -39.42 9.39 3.26
CA ALA A 123 -40.70 8.71 3.05
C ALA A 123 -41.17 8.78 1.59
N GLY A 124 -40.88 9.87 0.88
CA GLY A 124 -41.20 10.04 -0.54
C GLY A 124 -40.32 9.25 -1.51
N LEU A 125 -39.18 8.68 -1.05
CA LEU A 125 -38.25 7.97 -1.93
C LEU A 125 -38.77 6.58 -2.35
N PRO A 126 -38.41 6.09 -3.56
CA PRO A 126 -38.66 4.72 -3.96
C PRO A 126 -38.02 3.72 -3.00
N LEU A 127 -38.62 2.54 -2.85
CA LEU A 127 -38.15 1.51 -1.91
C LEU A 127 -36.69 1.11 -2.17
N ALA A 128 -36.30 0.97 -3.44
CA ALA A 128 -34.92 0.67 -3.82
C ALA A 128 -33.93 1.75 -3.36
N VAL A 129 -34.31 3.03 -3.45
CA VAL A 129 -33.46 4.16 -3.02
C VAL A 129 -33.35 4.17 -1.49
N LYS A 130 -34.46 3.95 -0.77
CA LYS A 130 -34.44 3.82 0.70
C LYS A 130 -33.51 2.69 1.14
N GLY A 131 -33.63 1.51 0.52
CA GLY A 131 -32.79 0.36 0.81
C GLY A 131 -31.31 0.64 0.50
N GLY A 132 -31.03 1.26 -0.65
CA GLY A 132 -29.68 1.68 -1.03
C GLY A 132 -29.06 2.62 -0.01
N LEU A 133 -29.77 3.69 0.39
CA LEU A 133 -29.28 4.63 1.40
C LEU A 133 -29.00 3.95 2.74
N LYS A 134 -29.94 3.15 3.24
CA LYS A 134 -29.77 2.38 4.48
C LYS A 134 -28.58 1.44 4.41
N PHE A 135 -28.37 0.75 3.29
CA PHE A 135 -27.22 -0.13 3.10
C PHE A 135 -25.92 0.67 3.07
N THR A 136 -25.86 1.77 2.33
CA THR A 136 -24.64 2.59 2.20
C THR A 136 -24.20 3.23 3.52
N LEU A 137 -25.14 3.52 4.43
CA LEU A 137 -24.84 4.01 5.78
C LEU A 137 -24.59 2.87 6.78
N GLY A 138 -25.36 1.79 6.67
CA GLY A 138 -25.28 0.63 7.57
C GLY A 138 -24.02 -0.20 7.37
N PHE A 139 -23.61 -0.45 6.13
CA PHE A 139 -22.40 -1.23 5.82
C PHE A 139 -21.12 -0.68 6.47
N PRO A 140 -20.74 0.61 6.27
CA PRO A 140 -19.53 1.14 6.90
C PRO A 140 -19.62 1.11 8.43
N PHE A 141 -20.81 1.32 9.01
CA PHE A 141 -21.02 1.23 10.46
C PHE A 141 -20.72 -0.18 10.99
N VAL A 142 -21.38 -1.20 10.44
CA VAL A 142 -21.20 -2.59 10.89
C VAL A 142 -19.77 -3.06 10.64
N TYR A 143 -19.21 -2.76 9.47
CA TYR A 143 -17.83 -3.11 9.13
C TYR A 143 -16.85 -2.49 10.11
N HIS A 144 -16.93 -1.17 10.35
CA HIS A 144 -16.01 -0.48 11.24
C HIS A 144 -16.10 -1.01 12.68
N ALA A 145 -17.32 -1.30 13.16
CA ALA A 145 -17.51 -1.85 14.49
C ALA A 145 -16.88 -3.24 14.66
N ILE A 146 -17.18 -4.19 13.76
CA ILE A 146 -16.67 -5.57 13.85
C ILE A 146 -15.16 -5.61 13.59
N SER A 147 -14.69 -4.92 12.54
CA SER A 147 -13.27 -4.81 12.24
C SER A 147 -12.51 -4.09 13.37
N GLY A 148 -13.12 -3.11 14.02
CA GLY A 148 -12.57 -2.43 15.19
C GLY A 148 -12.33 -3.40 16.36
N VAL A 149 -13.31 -4.24 16.69
CA VAL A 149 -13.13 -5.30 17.71
C VAL A 149 -11.99 -6.24 17.34
N LYS A 150 -11.87 -6.63 16.07
CA LYS A 150 -10.74 -7.44 15.60
C LYS A 150 -9.40 -6.73 15.80
N HIS A 151 -9.31 -5.42 15.54
CA HIS A 151 -8.09 -4.64 15.79
C HIS A 151 -7.77 -4.58 17.29
N LEU A 152 -8.76 -4.41 18.17
CA LEU A 152 -8.55 -4.46 19.62
C LEU A 152 -7.99 -5.82 20.09
N LEU A 153 -8.42 -6.92 19.45
CA LEU A 153 -7.82 -8.24 19.71
C LEU A 153 -6.35 -8.31 19.27
N TYR A 154 -6.01 -7.69 18.14
CA TYR A 154 -4.62 -7.58 17.68
C TYR A 154 -3.78 -6.72 18.63
N ASP A 155 -4.32 -5.61 19.13
CA ASP A 155 -3.65 -4.76 20.12
C ASP A 155 -3.41 -5.53 21.44
N ALA A 156 -4.31 -6.46 21.79
CA ALA A 156 -4.15 -7.39 22.90
C ALA A 156 -3.20 -8.57 22.62
N GLY A 157 -2.50 -8.60 21.47
CA GLY A 157 -1.56 -9.66 21.12
C GLY A 157 -2.19 -10.96 20.63
N LYS A 158 -3.49 -10.99 20.32
CA LYS A 158 -4.24 -12.21 19.97
C LYS A 158 -4.50 -12.31 18.47
N GLY A 159 -4.52 -13.53 17.92
CA GLY A 159 -5.02 -13.78 16.56
C GLY A 159 -4.05 -13.45 15.40
N PHE A 160 -2.74 -13.38 15.66
CA PHE A 160 -1.71 -13.10 14.64
C PHE A 160 -1.33 -14.28 13.73
N ALA A 161 -1.85 -15.47 13.98
CA ALA A 161 -1.64 -16.59 13.07
C ALA A 161 -2.23 -16.26 11.69
N LYS A 162 -1.46 -16.51 10.62
CA LYS A 162 -1.86 -16.16 9.25
C LYS A 162 -3.21 -16.73 8.85
N SER A 163 -3.49 -17.99 9.21
CA SER A 163 -4.77 -18.64 8.96
C SER A 163 -5.93 -17.93 9.68
N THR A 164 -5.72 -17.54 10.93
CA THR A 164 -6.69 -16.77 11.73
C THR A 164 -6.96 -15.41 11.12
N ILE A 165 -5.94 -14.68 10.67
CA ILE A 165 -6.12 -13.38 10.00
C ILE A 165 -6.98 -13.51 8.74
N ILE A 166 -6.68 -14.49 7.88
CA ILE A 166 -7.43 -14.73 6.64
C ILE A 166 -8.89 -15.09 6.94
N GLN A 167 -9.15 -15.92 7.95
CA GLN A 167 -10.50 -16.30 8.35
C GLN A 167 -11.26 -15.12 8.95
N ALA A 168 -10.62 -14.37 9.85
CA ALA A 168 -11.21 -13.21 10.49
C ALA A 168 -11.62 -12.15 9.45
N ASP A 169 -10.79 -11.90 8.44
CA ASP A 169 -11.13 -10.96 7.37
C ASP A 169 -12.38 -11.42 6.59
N LYS A 170 -12.49 -12.72 6.25
CA LYS A 170 -13.70 -13.27 5.61
C LYS A 170 -14.94 -13.10 6.48
N TYR A 171 -14.82 -13.37 7.78
CA TYR A 171 -15.94 -13.23 8.72
C TYR A 171 -16.36 -11.77 8.91
N VAL A 172 -15.41 -10.83 9.00
CA VAL A 172 -15.72 -9.40 9.05
C VAL A 172 -16.52 -9.00 7.81
N TRP A 173 -16.07 -9.37 6.61
CA TRP A 173 -16.79 -9.05 5.37
C TRP A 173 -18.21 -9.64 5.33
N ALA A 174 -18.34 -10.94 5.60
CA ALA A 174 -19.63 -11.63 5.59
C ALA A 174 -20.59 -11.03 6.64
N ALA A 175 -20.13 -10.85 7.88
CA ALA A 175 -20.94 -10.27 8.95
C ALA A 175 -21.33 -8.81 8.66
N SER A 176 -20.47 -8.04 7.99
CA SER A 176 -20.77 -6.66 7.60
C SER A 176 -21.86 -6.57 6.55
N VAL A 177 -21.78 -7.42 5.51
CA VAL A 177 -22.81 -7.47 4.46
C VAL A 177 -24.14 -7.93 5.04
N LEU A 178 -24.14 -9.04 5.79
CA LEU A 178 -25.36 -9.59 6.39
C LEU A 178 -25.96 -8.63 7.42
N GLY A 179 -25.13 -8.03 8.26
CA GLY A 179 -25.56 -7.03 9.25
C GLY A 179 -26.17 -5.80 8.59
N ALA A 180 -25.56 -5.29 7.52
CA ALA A 180 -26.10 -4.16 6.75
C ALA A 180 -27.43 -4.50 6.07
N ILE A 181 -27.57 -5.70 5.49
CA ILE A 181 -28.85 -6.18 4.95
C ILE A 181 -29.90 -6.29 6.06
N GLY A 182 -29.52 -6.81 7.23
CA GLY A 182 -30.39 -6.84 8.41
C GLY A 182 -30.88 -5.44 8.80
N LEU A 183 -29.97 -4.45 8.86
CA LEU A 183 -30.34 -3.06 9.14
C LEU A 183 -31.30 -2.50 8.09
N VAL A 184 -31.13 -2.83 6.81
CA VAL A 184 -32.05 -2.41 5.74
C VAL A 184 -33.46 -3.02 5.90
N ALA A 185 -33.55 -4.24 6.43
CA ALA A 185 -34.81 -4.97 6.56
C ALA A 185 -35.64 -4.54 7.78
N PHE A 186 -34.98 -4.06 8.85
CA PHE A 186 -35.62 -3.74 10.14
C PHE A 186 -35.71 -2.25 10.48
N LEU A 187 -34.94 -1.39 9.81
CA LEU A 187 -35.06 0.08 9.86
C LEU A 187 -35.66 0.58 8.56
#